data_AF-A0A430EH65-F1
#
_entry.id   AF-A0A430EH65-F1
#
_cell.length_a   1.000
_cell.length_b   1.000
_cell.length_c   1.000
_cell.angle_alpha   90.00
_cell.angle_beta   90.00
_cell.angle_gamma   90.00
#
_symmetry.space_group_name_H-M   'P 1'
#
loop_
_entity.id
_entity.type
_entity.pdbx_description
1 polymer ?
#
loop_
_entity_poly.entity_id
_entity_poly.type
_entity_poly.pdbx_seq_one_letter_code
_entity_poly.pdbx_strand_id
1 'polypeptide(L)'
;MHTGFSFAPAGWASCNGQIIAISQNNALFALLGTTFGGNGVSTFALPNAAGRSFLGLGLSTASGQTYDPGEVGGAETETLTTANMPQHNHSATFVGTAGQTTASGSLQAFTGQTTTQVNTPADGSFLSNCANAGPAQVKIYVPAGTAGTPVNLGGVNITGGSFTPQGSVQVGVAGSSIPFSIMSPFLAMQTNIALRGIYPARN
;
A
#
# COMPACT_ATOMS: atom_id res chain seq x y z
N MET A 1 -41.55 -4.37 17.70
CA MET A 1 -41.73 -5.83 17.85
C MET A 1 -41.08 -6.49 16.65
N HIS A 2 -40.19 -7.48 16.84
CA HIS A 2 -39.73 -8.32 15.74
C HIS A 2 -40.61 -9.57 15.68
N THR A 3 -41.05 -9.93 14.48
CA THR A 3 -41.99 -11.04 14.24
C THR A 3 -41.43 -11.98 13.19
N GLY A 4 -41.84 -13.26 13.22
CA GLY A 4 -41.45 -14.26 12.23
C GLY A 4 -42.42 -14.38 11.04
N PHE A 5 -43.40 -13.49 10.93
CA PHE A 5 -44.46 -13.50 9.90
C PHE A 5 -44.46 -12.18 9.11
N SER A 6 -44.97 -12.22 7.86
CA SER A 6 -44.78 -11.17 6.85
C SER A 6 -45.81 -10.04 6.85
N PHE A 7 -46.53 -9.82 7.94
CA PHE A 7 -47.56 -8.77 8.06
C PHE A 7 -47.53 -8.14 9.45
N ALA A 8 -48.05 -6.91 9.57
CA ALA A 8 -48.26 -6.30 10.87
C ALA A 8 -49.61 -6.77 11.45
N PRO A 9 -49.68 -7.27 12.70
CA PRO A 9 -50.97 -7.61 13.31
C PRO A 9 -51.88 -6.40 13.45
N ALA A 10 -53.17 -6.62 13.70
CA ALA A 10 -54.11 -5.53 13.95
C ALA A 10 -53.61 -4.60 15.06
N GLY A 11 -53.65 -3.29 14.81
CA GLY A 11 -53.12 -2.26 15.71
C GLY A 11 -51.62 -2.00 15.59
N TRP A 12 -50.90 -2.69 14.68
CA TRP A 12 -49.49 -2.47 14.40
C TRP A 12 -49.27 -2.09 12.94
N ALA A 13 -48.12 -1.47 12.67
CA ALA A 13 -47.66 -1.17 11.33
C ALA A 13 -46.18 -1.53 11.20
N SER A 14 -45.76 -2.00 10.02
CA SER A 14 -44.35 -2.30 9.75
C SER A 14 -43.52 -1.02 9.68
N CYS A 15 -42.34 -1.02 10.30
CA CYS A 15 -41.36 0.07 10.23
C CYS A 15 -40.60 0.06 8.90
N ASN A 16 -41.31 0.30 7.79
CA ASN A 16 -40.76 0.32 6.43
C ASN A 16 -40.77 1.72 5.80
N GLY A 17 -40.83 2.80 6.61
CA GLY A 17 -40.82 4.17 6.07
C GLY A 17 -42.11 4.62 5.39
N GLN A 18 -43.23 3.96 5.64
CA GLN A 18 -44.51 4.27 4.99
C GLN A 18 -45.04 5.66 5.37
N ILE A 19 -45.64 6.35 4.40
CA ILE A 19 -46.35 7.62 4.61
C ILE A 19 -47.80 7.35 4.99
N ILE A 20 -48.23 7.94 6.12
CA ILE A 20 -49.55 7.73 6.71
C ILE A 20 -50.30 9.07 6.82
N ALA A 21 -51.61 9.03 6.60
CA ALA A 21 -52.48 10.18 6.79
C ALA A 21 -52.66 10.53 8.28
N ILE A 22 -52.44 11.80 8.63
CA ILE A 22 -52.60 12.31 10.00
C ILE A 22 -54.06 12.14 10.45
N SER A 23 -55.03 12.41 9.57
CA SER A 23 -56.47 12.34 9.87
C SER A 23 -56.94 10.98 10.41
N GLN A 24 -56.23 9.91 10.07
CA GLN A 24 -56.53 8.54 10.52
C GLN A 24 -55.71 8.12 11.75
N ASN A 25 -54.62 8.82 12.05
CA ASN A 25 -53.63 8.43 13.07
C ASN A 25 -53.15 9.62 13.90
N ASN A 26 -54.07 10.50 14.32
CA ASN A 26 -53.76 11.75 15.04
C ASN A 26 -52.90 11.52 16.29
N ALA A 27 -53.21 10.49 17.08
CA ALA A 27 -52.45 10.17 18.31
C ALA A 27 -51.01 9.74 18.00
N LEU A 28 -50.80 8.96 16.94
CA LEU A 28 -49.45 8.54 16.54
C LEU A 28 -48.64 9.71 15.97
N PHE A 29 -49.28 10.58 15.17
CA PHE A 29 -48.64 11.81 14.70
C PHE A 29 -48.24 12.74 15.85
N ALA A 30 -49.07 12.88 16.89
CA ALA A 30 -48.73 13.68 18.07
C ALA A 30 -47.45 13.20 18.79
N LEU A 31 -47.08 11.92 18.63
CA LEU A 31 -45.86 11.35 19.20
C LEU A 31 -44.65 11.42 18.26
N LEU A 32 -44.84 11.11 16.97
CA LEU A 32 -43.74 11.01 16.01
C LEU A 32 -43.46 12.30 15.25
N GLY A 33 -44.44 13.20 15.16
CA GLY A 33 -44.38 14.39 14.33
C GLY A 33 -43.95 14.06 12.90
N THR A 34 -43.00 14.83 12.38
CA THR A 34 -42.38 14.62 11.06
C THR A 34 -40.95 14.08 11.16
N THR A 35 -40.55 13.51 12.31
CA THR A 35 -39.16 13.05 12.54
C THR A 35 -38.67 12.09 11.46
N PHE A 36 -39.55 11.25 10.91
CA PHE A 36 -39.20 10.28 9.86
C PHE A 36 -39.63 10.73 8.45
N GLY A 37 -40.21 11.93 8.31
CA GLY A 37 -40.72 12.48 7.05
C GLY A 37 -42.22 12.76 7.02
N GLY A 38 -42.75 12.98 5.81
CA GLY A 38 -44.09 13.49 5.56
C GLY A 38 -44.16 15.02 5.55
N ASN A 39 -45.33 15.58 5.29
CA ASN A 39 -45.50 17.03 5.14
C ASN A 39 -45.95 17.75 6.42
N GLY A 40 -46.26 17.02 7.50
CA GLY A 40 -46.68 17.58 8.79
C GLY A 40 -48.06 18.25 8.80
N VAL A 41 -48.78 18.23 7.67
CA VAL A 41 -50.10 18.86 7.51
C VAL A 41 -51.17 17.81 7.27
N SER A 42 -50.97 16.95 6.26
CA SER A 42 -51.87 15.84 5.96
C SER A 42 -51.23 14.48 6.19
N THR A 43 -49.90 14.40 6.25
CA THR A 43 -49.15 13.15 6.30
C THR A 43 -47.92 13.23 7.19
N PHE A 44 -47.54 12.07 7.72
CA PHE A 44 -46.27 11.83 8.42
C PHE A 44 -45.72 10.46 8.02
N ALA A 45 -44.45 10.19 8.29
CA ALA A 45 -43.82 8.90 7.99
C ALA A 45 -43.61 8.06 9.26
N LEU A 46 -43.62 6.74 9.10
CA LEU A 46 -43.13 5.81 10.11
C LEU A 46 -41.60 5.63 10.03
N PRO A 47 -40.94 5.15 11.09
CA PRO A 47 -39.55 4.69 11.03
C PRO A 47 -39.30 3.71 9.88
N ASN A 48 -38.09 3.76 9.31
CA ASN A 48 -37.63 2.79 8.32
C ASN A 48 -36.46 1.95 8.86
N ALA A 49 -36.76 0.71 9.26
CA ALA A 49 -35.79 -0.24 9.80
C ALA A 49 -35.24 -1.20 8.73
N ALA A 50 -35.63 -1.06 7.45
CA ALA A 50 -35.09 -1.92 6.40
C ALA A 50 -33.57 -1.74 6.30
N GLY A 51 -32.83 -2.86 6.43
CA GLY A 51 -31.37 -2.89 6.43
C GLY A 51 -30.70 -2.28 7.66
N ARG A 52 -31.46 -1.86 8.69
CA ARG A 52 -30.95 -1.06 9.82
C ARG A 52 -31.25 -1.69 11.16
N SER A 53 -30.29 -1.60 12.07
CA SER A 53 -30.51 -1.85 13.49
C SER A 53 -30.97 -0.58 14.22
N PHE A 54 -31.67 -0.72 15.35
CA PHE A 54 -31.96 0.44 16.19
C PHE A 54 -30.76 0.81 17.04
N LEU A 55 -30.45 2.10 17.09
CA LEU A 55 -29.41 2.69 17.92
C LEU A 55 -30.05 3.59 18.98
N GLY A 56 -29.57 3.53 20.22
CA GLY A 56 -30.05 4.41 21.30
C GLY A 56 -29.64 5.86 21.07
N LEU A 57 -30.49 6.80 21.50
CA LEU A 57 -30.24 8.24 21.39
C LEU A 57 -29.21 8.76 22.39
N GLY A 58 -28.67 9.94 22.09
CA GLY A 58 -27.84 10.73 23.00
C GLY A 58 -26.33 10.55 22.78
N LEU A 59 -25.55 11.11 23.70
CA LEU A 59 -24.09 11.11 23.64
C LEU A 59 -23.54 9.69 23.89
N SER A 60 -22.91 9.12 22.88
CA SER A 60 -22.08 7.92 23.01
C SER A 60 -20.79 8.28 23.74
N THR A 61 -20.62 7.79 24.96
CA THR A 61 -19.39 7.98 25.74
C THR A 61 -18.16 7.32 25.11
N ALA A 62 -18.37 6.33 24.23
CA ALA A 62 -17.30 5.64 23.52
C ALA A 62 -16.77 6.44 22.31
N SER A 63 -17.65 7.13 21.57
CA SER A 63 -17.29 7.82 20.32
C SER A 63 -17.33 9.34 20.41
N GLY A 64 -17.94 9.90 21.46
CA GLY A 64 -18.22 11.34 21.58
C GLY A 64 -19.31 11.85 20.64
N GLN A 65 -19.89 10.99 19.79
CA GLN A 65 -20.99 11.34 18.89
C GLN A 65 -22.30 11.41 19.66
N THR A 66 -23.15 12.37 19.30
CA THR A 66 -24.52 12.47 19.81
C THR A 66 -25.47 12.03 18.72
N TYR A 67 -26.34 11.06 19.02
CA TYR A 67 -27.33 10.57 18.06
C TYR A 67 -28.70 11.18 18.33
N ASP A 68 -29.25 11.85 17.31
CA ASP A 68 -30.54 12.53 17.39
C ASP A 68 -31.70 11.62 16.96
N PRO A 69 -32.95 11.86 17.43
CA PRO A 69 -34.10 11.05 17.03
C PRO A 69 -34.27 11.01 15.51
N GLY A 70 -34.37 9.80 14.95
CA GLY A 70 -34.58 9.60 13.51
C GLY A 70 -33.31 9.69 12.65
N GLU A 71 -32.15 9.93 13.25
CA GLU A 71 -30.87 9.92 12.55
C GLU A 71 -30.58 8.55 11.93
N VAL A 72 -30.12 8.56 10.68
CA VAL A 72 -29.70 7.37 9.95
C VAL A 72 -28.21 7.51 9.64
N GLY A 73 -27.45 6.45 9.91
CA GLY A 73 -26.03 6.40 9.59
C GLY A 73 -25.52 4.96 9.46
N GLY A 74 -24.20 4.81 9.45
CA GLY A 74 -23.52 3.54 9.17
C GLY A 74 -23.57 3.15 7.68
N ALA A 75 -22.95 2.03 7.34
CA ALA A 75 -22.87 1.53 5.96
C ALA A 75 -23.10 0.02 5.88
N GLU A 76 -23.79 -0.44 4.84
CA GLU A 76 -23.99 -1.89 4.56
C GLU A 76 -22.73 -2.54 4.00
N THR A 77 -21.81 -1.73 3.47
CA THR A 77 -20.53 -2.19 2.92
C THR A 77 -19.48 -1.13 3.16
N GLU A 78 -18.32 -1.54 3.65
CA GLU A 78 -17.13 -0.71 3.84
C GLU A 78 -15.96 -1.32 3.07
N THR A 79 -15.13 -0.49 2.44
CA THR A 79 -13.97 -0.97 1.66
C THR A 79 -12.70 -0.79 2.48
N LEU A 80 -12.03 -1.89 2.81
CA LEU A 80 -10.73 -1.86 3.48
C LEU A 80 -9.63 -1.47 2.48
N THR A 81 -8.91 -0.39 2.75
CA THR A 81 -7.75 0.03 1.96
C THR A 81 -6.44 -0.36 2.62
N THR A 82 -5.33 -0.31 1.89
CA THR A 82 -3.99 -0.49 2.46
C THR A 82 -3.71 0.48 3.60
N ALA A 83 -4.24 1.71 3.55
CA ALA A 83 -4.06 2.69 4.62
C ALA A 83 -4.69 2.23 5.94
N ASN A 84 -5.71 1.38 5.89
CA ASN A 84 -6.39 0.83 7.06
C ASN A 84 -5.68 -0.36 7.71
N MET A 85 -4.68 -0.93 7.03
CA MET A 85 -3.87 -1.98 7.60
C MET A 85 -2.88 -1.40 8.62
N PRO A 86 -2.54 -2.16 9.69
CA PRO A 86 -1.45 -1.80 10.58
C PRO A 86 -0.16 -1.54 9.80
N GLN A 87 0.59 -0.57 10.28
CA GLN A 87 1.92 -0.28 9.76
C GLN A 87 2.82 -1.52 9.89
N HIS A 88 3.35 -2.00 8.78
CA HIS A 88 4.19 -3.20 8.73
C HIS A 88 5.29 -3.03 7.68
N ASN A 89 6.34 -3.84 7.77
CA ASN A 89 7.37 -3.96 6.74
C ASN A 89 7.47 -5.41 6.29
N HIS A 90 8.15 -5.61 5.16
CA HIS A 90 8.46 -6.95 4.66
C HIS A 90 9.97 -7.11 4.64
N SER A 91 10.44 -8.30 5.01
CA SER A 91 11.85 -8.63 4.82
C SER A 91 12.06 -9.00 3.36
N ALA A 92 13.04 -8.37 2.72
CA ALA A 92 13.49 -8.77 1.39
C ALA A 92 14.96 -9.14 1.45
N THR A 93 15.31 -10.24 0.79
CA THR A 93 16.69 -10.70 0.68
C THR A 93 17.11 -10.59 -0.78
N PHE A 94 18.16 -9.82 -1.04
CA PHE A 94 18.84 -9.85 -2.33
C PHE A 94 19.74 -11.08 -2.38
N VAL A 95 19.54 -11.93 -3.39
CA VAL A 95 20.42 -13.07 -3.68
C VAL A 95 21.06 -12.83 -5.04
N GLY A 96 22.30 -12.34 -5.03
CA GLY A 96 23.09 -12.19 -6.24
C GLY A 96 23.42 -13.56 -6.83
N THR A 97 23.06 -13.79 -8.09
CA THR A 97 23.47 -15.02 -8.80
C THR A 97 24.80 -14.77 -9.48
N ALA A 98 25.77 -15.65 -9.22
CA ALA A 98 27.09 -15.56 -9.83
C ALA A 98 26.98 -15.68 -11.37
N GLY A 99 27.66 -14.76 -12.06
CA GLY A 99 27.76 -14.77 -13.52
C GLY A 99 29.21 -14.71 -13.98
N GLN A 100 29.46 -15.18 -15.21
CA GLN A 100 30.74 -14.92 -15.86
C GLN A 100 30.81 -13.43 -16.23
N THR A 101 31.89 -12.78 -15.83
CA THR A 101 32.26 -11.49 -16.39
C THR A 101 33.27 -11.70 -17.50
N THR A 102 33.13 -10.96 -18.60
CA THR A 102 34.15 -10.91 -19.63
C THR A 102 35.11 -9.78 -19.29
N ALA A 103 36.32 -10.12 -18.86
CA ALA A 103 37.43 -9.18 -18.83
C ALA A 103 38.25 -9.38 -20.11
N SER A 104 38.33 -8.36 -20.95
CA SER A 104 39.18 -8.39 -22.14
C SER A 104 40.34 -7.42 -21.95
N GLY A 105 41.53 -7.85 -22.30
CA GLY A 105 42.71 -7.00 -22.38
C GLY A 105 43.69 -7.55 -23.40
N SER A 106 44.50 -6.67 -23.96
CA SER A 106 45.50 -7.00 -24.96
C SER A 106 46.85 -6.46 -24.53
N LEU A 107 47.91 -7.25 -24.72
CA LEU A 107 49.27 -6.70 -24.71
C LEU A 107 49.56 -6.12 -26.09
N GLN A 108 50.19 -4.95 -26.11
CA GLN A 108 50.56 -4.25 -27.34
C GLN A 108 52.08 -4.08 -27.41
N ALA A 109 52.62 -4.18 -28.62
CA ALA A 109 54.01 -3.82 -28.91
C ALA A 109 54.06 -2.84 -30.07
N PHE A 110 55.04 -1.97 -30.02
CA PHE A 110 55.34 -1.00 -31.05
C PHE A 110 56.05 -1.69 -32.22
N THR A 111 55.58 -1.45 -33.45
CA THR A 111 56.22 -1.99 -34.64
C THR A 111 57.39 -1.12 -35.09
N GLY A 112 58.50 -1.76 -35.47
CA GLY A 112 59.66 -1.06 -36.02
C GLY A 112 60.60 -0.49 -34.96
N GLN A 113 61.81 -0.11 -35.41
CA GLN A 113 62.88 0.44 -34.57
C GLN A 113 62.79 1.97 -34.60
N THR A 114 62.98 2.62 -33.45
CA THR A 114 63.04 4.08 -33.36
C THR A 114 64.37 4.51 -32.74
N THR A 115 64.79 5.75 -33.00
CA THR A 115 65.97 6.32 -32.33
C THR A 115 65.71 6.64 -30.84
N THR A 116 64.45 6.62 -30.42
CA THR A 116 63.99 6.98 -29.06
C THR A 116 63.88 5.80 -28.10
N GLN A 117 64.16 4.57 -28.55
CA GLN A 117 64.10 3.39 -27.69
C GLN A 117 65.03 3.51 -26.48
N VAL A 118 64.61 2.93 -25.36
CA VAL A 118 65.29 2.92 -24.06
C VAL A 118 65.36 1.50 -23.52
N ASN A 119 66.28 1.29 -22.58
CA ASN A 119 66.49 0.02 -21.88
C ASN A 119 65.77 -0.05 -20.53
N THR A 120 65.34 1.08 -19.99
CA THR A 120 64.52 1.17 -18.77
C THR A 120 63.16 1.75 -19.11
N PRO A 121 62.05 1.03 -18.86
CA PRO A 121 60.71 1.54 -19.15
C PRO A 121 60.30 2.63 -18.14
N ALA A 122 59.44 3.53 -18.60
CA ALA A 122 58.64 4.45 -17.77
C ALA A 122 57.14 4.20 -17.99
N ASP A 123 56.28 4.80 -17.18
CA ASP A 123 54.83 4.67 -17.30
C ASP A 123 54.35 5.00 -18.73
N GLY A 124 53.54 4.10 -19.29
CA GLY A 124 53.03 4.19 -20.67
C GLY A 124 54.01 3.77 -21.76
N SER A 125 55.20 3.24 -21.42
CA SER A 125 56.12 2.68 -22.41
C SER A 125 55.56 1.39 -23.04
N PHE A 126 55.82 1.19 -24.33
CA PHE A 126 55.49 -0.05 -25.03
C PHE A 126 56.71 -0.94 -25.20
N LEU A 127 56.50 -2.26 -25.21
CA LEU A 127 57.47 -3.20 -25.77
C LEU A 127 57.68 -2.92 -27.25
N SER A 128 58.86 -3.19 -27.79
CA SER A 128 59.20 -2.95 -29.20
C SER A 128 60.27 -3.93 -29.68
N ASN A 129 60.61 -3.87 -30.97
CA ASN A 129 61.77 -4.61 -31.47
C ASN A 129 63.07 -4.10 -30.83
N CYS A 130 64.18 -4.82 -31.00
CA CYS A 130 65.46 -4.36 -30.46
C CYS A 130 66.03 -3.20 -31.30
N ALA A 131 66.43 -2.12 -30.63
CA ALA A 131 67.42 -1.17 -31.13
C ALA A 131 68.83 -1.66 -30.77
N ASN A 132 69.73 -1.73 -31.76
CA ASN A 132 71.13 -2.07 -31.49
C ASN A 132 71.77 -0.93 -30.68
N ALA A 133 72.14 -1.19 -29.43
CA ALA A 133 72.68 -0.19 -28.51
C ALA A 133 74.06 -0.59 -27.96
N GLY A 134 74.92 -1.08 -28.86
CA GLY A 134 76.28 -1.48 -28.55
C GLY A 134 76.36 -2.76 -27.70
N PRO A 135 77.57 -3.14 -27.25
CA PRO A 135 77.85 -4.47 -26.70
C PRO A 135 77.32 -4.73 -25.28
N ALA A 136 76.70 -3.76 -24.60
CA ALA A 136 76.39 -3.89 -23.17
C ALA A 136 74.91 -3.80 -22.80
N GLN A 137 74.02 -3.22 -23.61
CA GLN A 137 72.61 -3.03 -23.24
C GLN A 137 71.70 -3.10 -24.48
N VAL A 138 70.56 -3.80 -24.36
CA VAL A 138 69.54 -3.86 -25.42
C VAL A 138 68.43 -2.86 -25.11
N LYS A 139 68.03 -2.05 -26.10
CA LYS A 139 66.89 -1.14 -25.99
C LYS A 139 65.66 -1.83 -26.58
N ILE A 140 64.67 -2.12 -25.73
CA ILE A 140 63.44 -2.85 -26.12
C ILE A 140 62.15 -2.10 -25.78
N TYR A 141 62.24 -0.93 -25.16
CA TYR A 141 61.08 -0.12 -24.80
C TYR A 141 61.03 1.15 -25.63
N VAL A 142 59.85 1.50 -26.13
CA VAL A 142 59.57 2.80 -26.76
C VAL A 142 58.85 3.67 -25.73
N PRO A 143 59.35 4.90 -25.43
CA PRO A 143 58.69 5.82 -24.51
C PRO A 143 57.27 6.20 -24.95
N ALA A 144 56.42 6.52 -23.97
CA ALA A 144 55.06 6.99 -24.22
C ALA A 144 55.04 8.21 -25.17
N GLY A 145 54.04 8.28 -26.06
CA GLY A 145 53.87 9.38 -27.01
C GLY A 145 54.78 9.35 -28.25
N THR A 146 55.61 8.31 -28.42
CA THR A 146 56.40 8.13 -29.66
C THR A 146 55.47 7.86 -30.85
N ALA A 147 55.68 8.58 -31.96
CA ALA A 147 54.86 8.47 -33.16
C ALA A 147 55.05 7.11 -33.87
N GLY A 148 53.95 6.40 -34.11
CA GLY A 148 53.88 5.10 -34.79
C GLY A 148 52.66 4.30 -34.33
N THR A 149 52.55 3.05 -34.76
CA THR A 149 51.35 2.23 -34.52
C THR A 149 51.68 1.04 -33.63
N PRO A 150 51.21 1.03 -32.36
CA PRO A 150 51.19 -0.20 -31.56
C PRO A 150 50.31 -1.26 -32.22
N VAL A 151 50.74 -2.51 -32.15
CA VAL A 151 49.97 -3.68 -32.61
C VAL A 151 49.68 -4.60 -31.44
N ASN A 152 48.49 -5.22 -31.45
CA ASN A 152 48.12 -6.22 -30.46
C ASN A 152 48.94 -7.50 -30.70
N LEU A 153 49.51 -8.06 -29.63
CA LEU A 153 50.12 -9.39 -29.70
C LEU A 153 49.04 -10.46 -29.52
N GLY A 154 49.19 -11.56 -30.26
CA GLY A 154 48.41 -12.78 -30.02
C GLY A 154 48.86 -13.50 -28.75
N GLY A 155 48.02 -14.41 -28.24
CA GLY A 155 48.37 -15.31 -27.14
C GLY A 155 48.06 -14.80 -25.73
N VAL A 156 47.45 -13.61 -25.59
CA VAL A 156 46.95 -13.14 -24.29
C VAL A 156 45.54 -13.66 -24.07
N ASN A 157 45.41 -14.70 -23.26
CA ASN A 157 44.11 -15.22 -22.82
C ASN A 157 43.77 -14.62 -21.44
N ILE A 158 42.97 -13.55 -21.42
CA ILE A 158 42.36 -13.06 -20.18
C ILE A 158 41.00 -13.73 -20.03
N THR A 159 40.90 -14.67 -19.10
CA THR A 159 39.61 -15.23 -18.70
C THR A 159 39.11 -14.40 -17.53
N GLY A 160 37.95 -13.75 -17.68
CA GLY A 160 37.33 -13.04 -16.57
C GLY A 160 36.90 -14.00 -15.45
N GLY A 161 36.81 -13.47 -14.23
CA GLY A 161 36.42 -14.24 -13.06
C GLY A 161 34.90 -14.35 -12.89
N SER A 162 34.47 -15.21 -11.97
CA SER A 162 33.10 -15.19 -11.46
C SER A 162 32.87 -13.90 -10.68
N PHE A 163 31.83 -13.15 -11.03
CA PHE A 163 31.36 -12.00 -10.29
C PHE A 163 29.99 -12.30 -9.70
N THR A 164 29.84 -12.07 -8.41
CA THR A 164 28.54 -12.08 -7.75
C THR A 164 28.15 -10.64 -7.48
N PRO A 165 27.04 -10.14 -8.05
CA PRO A 165 26.61 -8.77 -7.80
C PRO A 165 26.32 -8.57 -6.31
N GLN A 166 26.71 -7.40 -5.78
CA GLN A 166 26.36 -6.95 -4.45
C GLN A 166 25.32 -5.83 -4.57
N GLY A 167 24.30 -5.87 -3.73
CA GLY A 167 23.23 -4.89 -3.73
C GLY A 167 22.42 -4.96 -2.44
N SER A 168 21.57 -3.96 -2.24
CA SER A 168 20.62 -3.93 -1.13
C SER A 168 19.20 -3.81 -1.66
N VAL A 169 18.23 -4.36 -0.92
CA VAL A 169 16.81 -4.11 -1.14
C VAL A 169 16.35 -3.18 -0.04
N GLN A 170 15.76 -2.04 -0.41
CA GLN A 170 15.05 -1.19 0.53
C GLN A 170 13.56 -1.47 0.37
N VAL A 171 12.93 -1.92 1.46
CA VAL A 171 11.49 -2.14 1.50
C VAL A 171 10.89 -1.04 2.37
N GLY A 172 10.02 -0.24 1.77
CA GLY A 172 9.27 0.77 2.49
C GLY A 172 8.28 0.15 3.47
N VAL A 173 7.84 0.95 4.41
CA VAL A 173 6.70 0.62 5.25
C VAL A 173 5.43 0.56 4.39
N ALA A 174 4.60 -0.46 4.60
CA ALA A 174 3.25 -0.55 4.10
C ALA A 174 2.24 -0.38 5.25
N GLY A 175 1.02 0.01 4.90
CA GLY A 175 0.00 0.34 5.90
C GLY A 175 0.20 1.73 6.50
N SER A 176 -0.87 2.24 7.11
CA SER A 176 -0.84 3.55 7.79
C SER A 176 -1.57 3.54 9.13
N SER A 177 -2.09 2.38 9.55
CA SER A 177 -2.85 2.21 10.78
C SER A 177 -4.03 3.19 10.91
N ILE A 178 -4.63 3.60 9.78
CA ILE A 178 -5.77 4.53 9.79
C ILE A 178 -7.05 3.76 10.13
N PRO A 179 -7.80 4.13 11.18
CA PRO A 179 -9.05 3.45 11.50
C PRO A 179 -10.07 3.59 10.36
N PHE A 180 -10.94 2.58 10.23
CA PHE A 180 -12.11 2.63 9.36
C PHE A 180 -13.37 2.39 10.19
N SER A 181 -14.52 2.84 9.69
CA SER A 181 -15.79 2.65 10.38
C SER A 181 -16.20 1.17 10.36
N ILE A 182 -16.72 0.70 11.49
CA ILE A 182 -17.33 -0.63 11.63
C ILE A 182 -18.81 -0.52 11.99
N MET A 183 -19.39 0.67 11.88
CA MET A 183 -20.75 0.94 12.29
C MET A 183 -21.73 0.38 11.26
N SER A 184 -22.47 -0.65 11.67
CA SER A 184 -23.58 -1.18 10.87
C SER A 184 -24.64 -0.11 10.61
N PRO A 185 -25.43 -0.23 9.54
CA PRO A 185 -26.49 0.73 9.28
C PRO A 185 -27.46 0.79 10.46
N PHE A 186 -27.83 2.01 10.83
CA PHE A 186 -28.69 2.23 11.99
C PHE A 186 -29.78 3.26 11.74
N LEU A 187 -30.80 3.19 12.59
CA LEU A 187 -31.80 4.24 12.80
C LEU A 187 -31.83 4.57 14.30
N ALA A 188 -31.58 5.82 14.64
CA ALA A 188 -31.54 6.30 16.01
C ALA A 188 -32.96 6.41 16.59
N MET A 189 -33.21 5.69 17.69
CA MET A 189 -34.51 5.60 18.35
C MET A 189 -34.38 5.62 19.87
N GLN A 190 -35.37 6.25 20.53
CA GLN A 190 -35.45 6.26 21.99
C GLN A 190 -35.62 4.83 22.51
N THR A 191 -34.70 4.42 23.36
CA THR A 191 -34.74 3.11 24.05
C THR A 191 -35.16 3.33 25.49
N ASN A 192 -36.27 2.72 25.90
CA ASN A 192 -36.80 2.83 27.25
C ASN A 192 -36.88 1.44 27.89
N ILE A 193 -36.66 1.37 29.20
CA ILE A 193 -36.84 0.17 30.01
C ILE A 193 -38.02 0.36 30.97
N ALA A 194 -38.88 -0.66 31.09
CA ALA A 194 -39.97 -0.62 32.05
C ALA A 194 -39.42 -0.77 33.48
N LEU A 195 -39.64 0.25 34.32
CA LEU A 195 -39.23 0.23 35.74
C LEU A 195 -40.23 -0.50 36.65
N ARG A 196 -41.42 -0.81 36.13
CA ARG A 196 -42.48 -1.50 36.85
C ARG A 196 -43.08 -2.55 35.92
N GLY A 197 -43.21 -3.77 36.41
CA GLY A 197 -43.76 -4.91 35.69
C GLY A 197 -44.14 -6.03 36.64
N ILE A 198 -44.76 -7.08 36.11
CA ILE A 198 -45.08 -8.28 36.88
C ILE A 198 -43.81 -9.13 36.97
N TYR A 199 -43.33 -9.38 38.19
CA TYR A 199 -42.23 -10.31 38.41
C TYR A 199 -42.74 -11.75 38.17
N PRO A 200 -42.18 -12.51 37.22
CA PRO A 200 -42.60 -13.90 37.02
C PRO A 200 -42.22 -14.74 38.25
N ALA A 201 -43.16 -15.53 38.76
CA ALA A 201 -42.87 -16.48 39.83
C ALA A 201 -41.79 -17.46 39.34
N ARG A 202 -40.68 -17.55 40.08
CA ARG A 202 -39.67 -18.59 39.87
C ARG A 202 -40.19 -19.85 40.58
N ASN A 203 -40.58 -20.87 39.82
CA ASN A 203 -40.71 -22.24 40.31
C ASN A 203 -39.39 -22.97 40.12
#